data_AF-A0A848E8G3-F1
#
_entry.id   AF-A0A848E8G3-F1
#
_cell.length_a   1.000
_cell.length_b   1.000
_cell.length_c   1.000
_cell.angle_alpha   90.00
_cell.angle_beta   90.00
_cell.angle_gamma   90.00
#
_symmetry.space_group_name_H-M   'P 1'
#
loop_
_entity.id
_entity.type
_entity.pdbx_description
1 polymer ?
#
loop_
_entity_poly.entity_id
_entity_poly.type
_entity_poly.pdbx_seq_one_letter_code
_entity_poly.pdbx_strand_id
1 'polypeptide(L)'
;MKVENLDLPEDLKQKYTDSGITDLNPPQRKAVENGLMEGEDMIVASPTASGKTFIAELAMANKSLKQGKTAVYIVPLKALAAEKYQDFTERYEDLNVMMSVG
;
A
#
# COMPACT_ATOMS: atom_id res chain seq x y z
N MET A 1 1.98 1.63 -15.42
CA MET A 1 0.60 2.10 -15.20
C MET A 1 0.84 3.20 -14.22
N LYS A 2 0.49 4.43 -14.57
CA LYS A 2 0.85 5.54 -13.72
C LYS A 2 0.02 5.53 -12.45
N VAL A 3 0.61 5.97 -11.35
CA VAL A 3 -0.05 6.10 -10.05
C VAL A 3 -1.23 7.07 -10.13
N GLU A 4 -1.15 8.12 -10.95
CA GLU A 4 -2.23 9.09 -11.19
C GLU A 4 -3.56 8.44 -11.62
N ASN A 5 -3.49 7.28 -12.29
CA ASN A 5 -4.63 6.55 -12.81
C ASN A 5 -5.22 5.52 -11.83
N LEU A 6 -4.69 5.43 -10.61
CA LEU A 6 -5.25 4.54 -9.59
C LEU A 6 -6.56 5.09 -9.03
N ASP A 7 -7.48 4.19 -8.71
CA ASP A 7 -8.75 4.51 -8.06
C ASP A 7 -8.54 4.68 -6.54
N LEU A 8 -7.81 5.76 -6.21
CA LEU A 8 -7.40 6.16 -4.86
C LEU A 8 -7.56 7.68 -4.66
N PRO A 9 -7.68 8.16 -3.41
CA PRO A 9 -7.68 9.59 -3.10
C PRO A 9 -6.50 10.36 -3.71
N GLU A 10 -6.73 11.59 -4.16
CA GLU A 10 -5.72 12.42 -4.85
C GLU A 10 -4.52 12.76 -3.96
N ASP A 11 -4.76 13.07 -2.69
CA ASP A 11 -3.72 13.33 -1.68
C ASP A 11 -2.76 12.14 -1.51
N LEU A 12 -3.30 10.92 -1.53
CA LEU A 12 -2.50 9.70 -1.46
C LEU A 12 -1.69 9.46 -2.74
N LYS A 13 -2.30 9.66 -3.92
CA LYS A 13 -1.60 9.55 -5.21
C LYS A 13 -0.45 10.56 -5.31
N GLN A 14 -0.66 11.77 -4.79
CA GLN A 14 0.40 12.79 -4.72
C GLN A 14 1.54 12.34 -3.80
N LYS A 15 1.23 11.86 -2.58
CA LYS A 15 2.26 11.33 -1.65
C LYS A 15 3.11 10.21 -2.27
N TYR A 16 2.50 9.30 -3.02
CA TYR A 16 3.25 8.26 -3.75
C TYR A 16 4.17 8.86 -4.82
N THR A 17 3.66 9.80 -5.60
CA THR A 17 4.44 10.50 -6.63
C THR A 17 5.62 11.27 -6.03
N ASP A 18 5.40 11.97 -4.92
CA ASP A 18 6.43 12.73 -4.18
C ASP A 18 7.50 11.82 -3.58
N SER A 19 7.12 10.58 -3.22
CA SER A 19 8.07 9.54 -2.80
C SER A 19 8.84 8.88 -3.95
N GLY A 20 8.65 9.35 -5.19
CA GLY A 20 9.30 8.85 -6.40
C GLY A 20 8.58 7.67 -7.07
N ILE A 21 7.38 7.29 -6.61
CA ILE A 21 6.59 6.20 -7.18
C ILE A 21 5.62 6.79 -8.21
N THR A 22 6.07 6.89 -9.45
CA THR A 22 5.28 7.44 -10.57
C THR A 22 4.59 6.36 -11.40
N ASP A 23 5.29 5.25 -11.64
CA ASP A 23 4.84 4.15 -12.48
C ASP A 23 4.89 2.81 -11.76
N LEU A 24 3.81 2.04 -11.87
CA LEU A 24 3.78 0.66 -11.41
C LEU A 24 4.68 -0.22 -12.27
N ASN A 25 5.53 -0.97 -11.58
CA ASN A 25 6.34 -2.03 -12.18
C ASN A 25 5.46 -3.24 -12.61
N PRO A 26 6.01 -4.23 -13.34
CA PRO A 26 5.19 -5.30 -13.90
C PRO A 26 4.42 -6.13 -12.84
N PRO A 27 5.01 -6.57 -11.71
CA PRO A 27 4.26 -7.24 -10.64
C PRO A 27 3.13 -6.39 -10.03
N GLN A 28 3.38 -5.10 -9.80
CA GLN A 28 2.39 -4.18 -9.23
C GLN A 28 1.22 -3.94 -10.18
N ARG A 29 1.51 -3.68 -11.46
CA ARG A 29 0.49 -3.54 -12.49
C ARG A 29 -0.36 -4.80 -12.59
N LYS A 30 0.28 -5.96 -12.63
CA LYS A 30 -0.42 -7.24 -12.68
C LYS A 30 -1.35 -7.42 -11.47
N ALA A 31 -0.93 -6.99 -10.27
CA ALA A 31 -1.80 -7.02 -9.10
C ALA A 31 -3.07 -6.18 -9.30
N VAL A 32 -2.93 -4.94 -9.77
CA VAL A 32 -4.06 -4.06 -10.07
C VAL A 32 -4.98 -4.66 -11.13
N GLU A 33 -4.42 -5.20 -12.22
CA GLU A 33 -5.18 -5.87 -13.28
C GLU A 33 -5.92 -7.15 -12.81
N ASN A 34 -5.52 -7.73 -11.67
CA ASN A 34 -6.12 -8.95 -11.11
C ASN A 34 -7.03 -8.67 -9.89
N GLY A 35 -7.56 -7.45 -9.73
CA GLY A 35 -8.60 -7.20 -8.73
C GLY A 35 -8.13 -6.52 -7.44
N LEU A 36 -6.88 -6.03 -7.35
CA LEU A 36 -6.35 -5.43 -6.12
C LEU A 36 -7.21 -4.25 -5.63
N MET A 37 -7.70 -3.40 -6.54
CA MET A 37 -8.48 -2.20 -6.22
C MET A 37 -9.97 -2.53 -6.00
N GLU A 38 -10.40 -3.67 -6.51
CA GLU A 38 -11.71 -4.28 -6.34
C GLU A 38 -11.79 -5.01 -4.98
N GLY A 39 -10.63 -5.31 -4.40
CA GLY A 39 -10.50 -5.91 -3.09
C GLY A 39 -10.59 -7.43 -3.10
N GLU A 40 -10.26 -8.04 -4.24
CA GLU A 40 -10.12 -9.49 -4.44
C GLU A 40 -8.95 -10.06 -3.62
N ASP A 41 -9.09 -11.32 -3.21
CA ASP A 41 -8.03 -12.03 -2.50
C ASP A 41 -6.92 -12.44 -3.48
N MET A 42 -5.65 -12.20 -3.09
CA MET A 42 -4.52 -12.50 -3.96
C MET A 42 -3.31 -13.09 -3.24
N ILE A 43 -2.57 -13.94 -3.96
CA ILE A 43 -1.25 -14.42 -3.55
C ILE A 43 -0.22 -13.83 -4.51
N VAL A 44 0.71 -13.01 -3.98
CA VAL A 44 1.77 -12.38 -4.76
C VAL A 44 3.10 -13.08 -4.52
N ALA A 45 3.56 -13.82 -5.54
CA ALA A 45 4.90 -14.36 -5.57
C ALA A 45 5.77 -13.52 -6.53
N SER A 46 6.76 -12.80 -5.98
CA SER A 46 7.73 -12.04 -6.78
C SER A 46 9.08 -11.92 -6.05
N PRO A 47 10.20 -11.70 -6.76
CA PRO A 47 11.52 -11.54 -6.14
C PRO A 47 11.57 -10.43 -5.08
N THR A 48 12.51 -10.49 -4.15
CA THR A 48 12.76 -9.37 -3.22
C THR A 48 13.12 -8.10 -4.01
N ALA A 49 12.80 -6.92 -3.46
CA ALA A 49 12.93 -5.61 -4.11
C ALA A 49 12.02 -5.35 -5.34
N SER A 50 11.14 -6.29 -5.72
CA SER A 50 10.16 -6.06 -6.81
C SER A 50 8.91 -5.27 -6.40
N GLY A 51 8.93 -4.62 -5.23
CA GLY A 51 7.82 -3.75 -4.79
C GLY A 51 6.60 -4.46 -4.21
N LYS A 52 6.74 -5.66 -3.61
CA LYS A 52 5.66 -6.36 -2.89
C LYS A 52 5.02 -5.53 -1.79
N THR A 53 5.85 -4.78 -1.04
CA THR A 53 5.38 -3.89 0.02
C THR A 53 4.37 -2.88 -0.53
N PHE A 54 4.68 -2.27 -1.68
CA PHE A 54 3.78 -1.31 -2.29
C PHE A 54 2.44 -1.93 -2.73
N ILE A 55 2.44 -3.19 -3.20
CA ILE A 55 1.18 -3.89 -3.51
C ILE A 55 0.32 -4.03 -2.24
N ALA A 56 0.93 -4.39 -1.11
CA ALA A 56 0.22 -4.46 0.16
C ALA A 56 -0.25 -3.08 0.63
N GLU A 57 0.56 -2.03 0.47
CA GLU A 57 0.16 -0.66 0.78
C GLU A 57 -1.07 -0.22 -0.03
N LEU A 58 -1.11 -0.50 -1.33
CA LEU A 58 -2.26 -0.23 -2.18
C LEU A 58 -3.52 -0.98 -1.72
N ALA A 59 -3.38 -2.25 -1.32
CA ALA A 59 -4.50 -3.02 -0.76
C ALA A 59 -5.02 -2.39 0.54
N MET A 60 -4.12 -2.02 1.45
CA MET A 60 -4.46 -1.40 2.73
C MET A 60 -5.10 -0.03 2.54
N ALA A 61 -4.56 0.80 1.64
CA ALA A 61 -5.12 2.10 1.32
C ALA A 61 -6.56 1.97 0.79
N ASN A 62 -6.80 1.03 -0.13
CA ASN A 62 -8.15 0.78 -0.65
C ASN A 62 -9.12 0.36 0.47
N LYS A 63 -8.73 -0.52 1.40
CA LYS A 63 -9.61 -0.93 2.50
C LYS A 63 -9.79 0.18 3.55
N SER A 64 -8.71 0.86 3.97
CA SER A 64 -8.74 1.83 5.06
C SER A 64 -9.28 3.19 4.64
N LEU A 65 -8.78 3.76 3.55
CA LEU A 65 -9.12 5.13 3.15
C LEU A 65 -10.40 5.20 2.33
N LYS A 66 -10.66 4.21 1.47
CA LYS A 66 -11.86 4.20 0.60
C LYS A 66 -13.05 3.48 1.23
N GLN A 67 -12.82 2.37 1.93
CA GLN A 67 -13.91 1.58 2.53
C GLN A 67 -14.10 1.83 4.04
N GLY A 68 -13.23 2.63 4.69
CA GLY A 68 -13.30 2.90 6.13
C GLY A 68 -13.11 1.66 7.00
N LYS A 69 -12.41 0.63 6.51
CA LYS A 69 -12.19 -0.64 7.21
C LYS A 69 -10.79 -0.71 7.82
N THR A 70 -10.61 -1.54 8.82
CA THR A 70 -9.26 -1.81 9.35
C THR A 70 -8.51 -2.77 8.42
N ALA A 71 -7.25 -2.43 8.13
CA ALA A 71 -6.32 -3.33 7.46
C ALA A 71 -5.21 -3.78 8.43
N VAL A 72 -4.75 -5.03 8.30
CA VAL A 72 -3.73 -5.61 9.17
C VAL A 72 -2.51 -6.00 8.34
N TYR A 73 -1.35 -5.43 8.66
CA TYR A 73 -0.07 -5.76 8.03
C TYR A 73 0.75 -6.67 8.95
N ILE A 74 0.97 -7.91 8.52
CA ILE A 74 1.65 -8.93 9.33
C ILE A 74 3.10 -9.07 8.89
N VAL A 75 4.02 -9.04 9.85
CA VAL A 75 5.46 -9.27 9.64
C VAL A 75 5.98 -10.31 10.63
N PRO A 76 7.06 -11.04 10.29
CA PRO A 76 7.51 -12.17 11.10
C PRO A 76 8.21 -11.77 12.40
N LEU A 77 8.72 -10.54 12.53
CA LEU A 77 9.53 -10.09 13.66
C LEU A 77 9.01 -8.76 14.23
N LYS A 78 9.07 -8.62 15.55
CA LYS A 78 8.70 -7.37 16.24
C LYS A 78 9.51 -6.16 15.78
N ALA A 79 10.80 -6.35 15.49
CA ALA A 79 11.65 -5.28 14.99
C ALA A 79 11.16 -4.76 13.62
N LEU A 80 10.75 -5.67 12.72
CA LEU A 80 10.16 -5.29 11.43
C LEU A 80 8.78 -4.63 11.61
N ALA A 81 8.04 -5.01 12.64
CA ALA A 81 6.75 -4.38 12.94
C ALA A 81 6.95 -2.93 13.37
N ALA A 82 7.92 -2.67 14.25
CA ALA A 82 8.29 -1.32 14.66
C ALA A 82 8.80 -0.47 13.48
N GLU A 83 9.66 -1.04 12.63
CA GLU A 83 10.16 -0.38 11.41
C GLU A 83 9.00 0.03 10.49
N LYS A 84 8.10 -0.90 10.14
CA LYS A 84 6.99 -0.61 9.23
C LYS A 84 5.95 0.32 9.86
N TYR A 85 5.75 0.23 11.18
CA TYR A 85 4.92 1.19 11.89
C TYR A 85 5.46 2.61 11.75
N GLN A 86 6.77 2.80 11.93
CA GLN A 86 7.40 4.11 11.74
C GLN A 86 7.28 4.58 10.28
N ASP A 87 7.66 3.74 9.31
CA ASP A 87 7.57 4.06 7.87
C ASP A 87 6.15 4.50 7.46
N PHE A 88 5.14 3.75 7.90
CA PHE A 88 3.74 4.04 7.56
C PHE A 88 3.21 5.24 8.32
N THR A 89 3.60 5.44 9.58
CA THR A 89 3.22 6.62 10.35
C THR A 89 3.74 7.88 9.67
N GLU A 90 5.02 7.94 9.33
CA GLU A 90 5.63 9.08 8.65
C GLU A 90 4.98 9.33 7.27
N ARG A 91 4.71 8.27 6.50
CA ARG A 91 4.12 8.41 5.16
C ARG A 91 2.66 8.90 5.19
N TYR A 92 1.88 8.43 6.16
CA TYR A 92 0.42 8.59 6.18
C TYR A 92 -0.10 9.48 7.33
N GLU A 93 0.77 10.22 8.03
CA GLU A 93 0.41 11.07 9.18
C GLU A 93 -0.70 12.09 8.89
N ASP A 94 -0.73 12.65 7.67
CA ASP A 94 -1.72 13.66 7.28
C ASP A 94 -3.04 13.08 6.75
N LEU A 95 -3.15 11.75 6.70
CA LEU A 95 -4.34 11.08 6.21
C LEU A 95 -5.27 10.74 7.38
N ASN A 96 -6.56 10.62 7.09
CA ASN A 96 -7.57 10.26 8.10
C ASN A 96 -7.53 8.76 8.45
N VAL A 97 -6.41 8.29 8.99
CA VAL A 97 -6.17 6.91 9.42
C VAL A 97 -5.47 6.88 10.77
N MET A 98 -5.86 5.91 11.60
CA MET A 98 -5.17 5.61 12.85
C MET A 98 -4.29 4.38 12.65
N MET A 99 -3.07 4.43 13.15
CA MET A 99 -2.12 3.31 13.10
C MET A 99 -1.79 2.84 14.51
N SER A 100 -1.60 1.53 14.65
CA SER A 100 -1.17 0.90 15.90
C SER A 100 -0.31 -0.32 15.60
N VAL A 101 0.61 -0.64 16.50
CA VAL A 101 1.45 -1.85 16.46
C VAL A 101 1.33 -2.59 17.79
N GLY A 102 1.28 -3.93 17.74
CA GLY A 102 1.11 -4.82 18.90
C GLY A 102 1.94 -6.09 18.82
#